data_AF-A0A7V2EDK8-F1
#
_entry.id   AF-A0A7V2EDK8-F1
#
_cell.length_a   1.000
_cell.length_b   1.000
_cell.length_c   1.000
_cell.angle_alpha   90.00
_cell.angle_beta   90.00
_cell.angle_gamma   90.00
#
_symmetry.space_group_name_H-M   'P 1'
#
loop_
_entity.id
_entity.type
_entity.pdbx_description
1 polymer ?
#
loop_
_entity_poly.entity_id
_entity_poly.type
_entity_poly.pdbx_seq_one_letter_code
_entity_poly.pdbx_strand_id
1 'polypeptide(L)'
;MLRFIPKEHIDVVIHDFYGPLLYDESLYVLDNLKFKPSIVIPNGGKLKLGFFSLKDIEDKVINHSVLKQLKNLLIADLFIIENKPKITIDIATWSFSEGLKINKIIDISNFEGEILLFYLEVFHNNDFVCDAFECQNWSLVFSYRFSNRFFLKFKWSGDFCKVYFSFI
;
A
#
# COMPACT_ATOMS: atom_id res chain seq x y z
N MET A 1 17.39 -1.00 -14.98
CA MET A 1 17.04 -0.10 -16.13
C MET A 1 16.23 -0.90 -17.12
N LEU A 2 14.99 -0.48 -17.44
CA LEU A 2 14.08 -1.21 -18.33
C LEU A 2 14.66 -1.30 -19.75
N ARG A 3 14.87 -2.53 -20.24
CA ARG A 3 15.50 -2.80 -21.54
C ARG A 3 14.51 -3.21 -22.63
N PHE A 4 13.29 -3.58 -22.26
CA PHE A 4 12.29 -4.06 -23.21
C PHE A 4 11.75 -2.91 -24.07
N ILE A 5 11.80 -3.08 -25.39
CA ILE A 5 11.17 -2.23 -26.39
C ILE A 5 10.45 -3.18 -27.35
N PRO A 6 9.12 -3.17 -27.42
CA PRO A 6 8.38 -4.05 -28.30
C PRO A 6 8.65 -3.67 -29.77
N LYS A 7 8.68 -4.67 -30.66
CA LYS A 7 8.81 -4.44 -32.12
C LYS A 7 7.52 -3.88 -32.73
N GLU A 8 6.40 -4.16 -32.09
CA GLU A 8 5.06 -3.76 -32.52
C GLU A 8 4.43 -2.84 -31.48
N HIS A 9 3.38 -2.14 -31.89
CA HIS A 9 2.57 -1.37 -30.97
C HIS A 9 1.89 -2.31 -29.97
N ILE A 10 1.87 -1.92 -28.69
CA ILE A 10 1.18 -2.67 -27.64
C ILE A 10 -0.09 -1.91 -27.32
N ASP A 11 -1.26 -2.46 -27.68
CA ASP A 11 -2.53 -1.80 -27.38
C ASP A 11 -2.94 -1.96 -25.92
N VAL A 12 -2.65 -3.11 -25.32
CA VAL A 12 -3.13 -3.47 -23.97
C VAL A 12 -2.00 -4.05 -23.13
N VAL A 13 -1.88 -3.56 -21.90
CA VAL A 13 -1.05 -4.16 -20.84
C VAL A 13 -1.95 -4.63 -19.72
N ILE A 14 -1.84 -5.91 -19.36
CA ILE A 14 -2.49 -6.52 -18.20
C ILE A 14 -1.39 -6.88 -17.21
N HIS A 15 -1.56 -6.54 -15.93
CA HIS A 15 -0.51 -6.74 -14.93
C HIS A 15 -1.06 -7.02 -13.54
N ASP A 16 -0.18 -7.53 -12.67
CA ASP A 16 -0.35 -7.60 -11.23
C ASP A 16 0.99 -7.16 -10.59
N PHE A 17 1.24 -5.85 -10.60
CA PHE A 17 2.52 -5.25 -10.20
C PHE A 17 2.43 -4.47 -8.89
N TYR A 18 1.25 -4.50 -8.26
CA TYR A 18 1.02 -3.87 -6.97
C TYR A 18 1.64 -4.72 -5.88
N GLY A 19 2.29 -4.06 -4.93
CA GLY A 19 2.67 -4.70 -3.67
C GLY A 19 1.64 -4.44 -2.57
N PRO A 20 1.83 -5.07 -1.39
CA PRO A 20 1.00 -4.83 -0.20
C PRO A 20 0.89 -3.37 0.22
N LEU A 21 1.90 -2.55 -0.08
CA LEU A 21 1.92 -1.11 0.19
C LEU A 21 1.75 -0.30 -1.09
N LEU A 22 1.02 -0.82 -2.07
CA LEU A 22 0.73 -0.24 -3.39
C LEU A 22 1.96 -0.18 -4.31
N TYR A 23 3.02 0.49 -3.91
CA TYR A 23 4.14 0.89 -4.77
C TYR A 23 5.48 0.25 -4.39
N ASP A 24 5.48 -0.70 -3.46
CA ASP A 24 6.65 -1.40 -2.93
C ASP A 24 7.19 -2.51 -3.82
N GLU A 25 6.42 -2.93 -4.84
CA GLU A 25 6.88 -3.86 -5.86
C GLU A 25 7.20 -3.18 -7.20
N SER A 26 6.58 -3.63 -8.28
CA SER A 26 6.97 -3.32 -9.66
C SER A 26 6.12 -2.25 -10.33
N LEU A 27 5.17 -1.63 -9.62
CA LEU A 27 4.26 -0.64 -10.20
C LEU A 27 4.99 0.55 -10.84
N TYR A 28 6.15 0.93 -10.27
CA TYR A 28 7.06 1.95 -10.85
C TYR A 28 7.44 1.67 -12.31
N VAL A 29 7.48 0.40 -12.74
CA VAL A 29 7.79 0.02 -14.12
C VAL A 29 6.77 0.59 -15.10
N LEU A 30 5.48 0.63 -14.73
CA LEU A 30 4.41 1.13 -15.60
C LEU A 30 4.55 2.63 -15.85
N ASP A 31 4.99 3.38 -14.83
CA ASP A 31 5.25 4.82 -14.94
C ASP A 31 6.46 5.14 -15.85
N ASN A 32 7.27 4.13 -16.17
CA ASN A 32 8.56 4.30 -16.85
C ASN A 32 8.70 3.39 -18.10
N LEU A 33 7.58 2.92 -18.67
CA LEU A 33 7.60 2.16 -19.90
C LEU A 33 8.21 2.98 -21.04
N LYS A 34 9.02 2.31 -21.87
CA LYS A 34 9.61 2.91 -23.08
C LYS A 34 8.64 2.99 -24.26
N PHE A 35 7.48 2.37 -24.12
CA PHE A 35 6.37 2.38 -25.07
C PHE A 35 5.12 2.88 -24.35
N LYS A 36 4.12 3.33 -25.11
CA LYS A 36 2.88 3.86 -24.56
C LYS A 36 1.73 2.93 -24.94
N PRO A 37 1.28 2.07 -24.02
CA PRO A 37 0.09 1.27 -24.29
C PRO A 37 -1.16 2.14 -24.35
N SER A 38 -2.13 1.76 -25.19
CA SER A 38 -3.44 2.43 -25.26
C SER A 38 -4.26 2.19 -24.00
N ILE A 39 -4.18 0.98 -23.44
CA ILE A 39 -4.95 0.53 -22.28
C ILE A 39 -4.02 -0.16 -21.29
N VAL A 40 -4.18 0.14 -20.01
CA VAL A 40 -3.55 -0.57 -18.89
C VAL A 40 -4.64 -1.09 -17.97
N ILE A 41 -4.56 -2.34 -17.56
CA ILE A 41 -5.56 -2.98 -16.72
C ILE A 41 -4.86 -3.72 -15.56
N PRO A 42 -5.24 -3.43 -14.31
CA PRO A 42 -6.03 -2.27 -13.84
C PRO A 42 -5.19 -0.98 -13.89
N ASN A 43 -5.81 0.21 -13.99
CA ASN A 43 -5.08 1.48 -14.17
C ASN A 43 -5.10 2.40 -12.94
N GLY A 44 -5.55 1.92 -11.79
CA GLY A 44 -5.56 2.68 -10.56
C GLY A 44 -5.39 1.81 -9.32
N GLY A 45 -4.80 2.40 -8.29
CA GLY A 45 -4.67 1.77 -6.97
C GLY A 45 -4.62 2.80 -5.86
N LYS A 46 -5.08 2.41 -4.67
CA LYS A 46 -5.05 3.24 -3.47
C LYS A 46 -4.46 2.45 -2.31
N LEU A 47 -3.55 3.09 -1.58
CA LEU A 47 -3.12 2.60 -0.29
C LEU A 47 -4.01 3.23 0.78
N LYS A 48 -4.74 2.36 1.48
CA LYS A 48 -5.65 2.71 2.55
C LYS A 48 -4.96 2.54 3.89
N LEU A 49 -5.35 3.37 4.85
CA LEU A 49 -4.96 3.24 6.24
C LEU A 49 -6.21 3.14 7.10
N GLY A 50 -6.34 2.03 7.81
CA GLY A 50 -7.33 1.81 8.85
C GLY A 50 -6.70 1.80 10.24
N PHE A 51 -7.57 1.87 11.25
CA PHE A 51 -7.18 1.95 12.65
C PHE A 51 -7.93 0.89 13.45
N PHE A 52 -7.22 0.19 14.31
CA PHE A 52 -7.78 -0.82 15.22
C PHE A 52 -7.33 -0.55 16.64
N SER A 53 -8.21 -0.84 17.60
CA SER A 53 -7.75 -1.01 18.97
C SER A 53 -7.13 -2.39 19.13
N LEU A 54 -6.09 -2.49 19.95
CA LEU A 54 -5.53 -3.80 20.30
C LEU A 54 -6.58 -4.71 20.96
N LYS A 55 -7.57 -4.12 21.65
CA LYS A 55 -8.67 -4.87 22.27
C LYS A 55 -9.58 -5.55 21.24
N ASP A 56 -9.64 -5.03 20.02
CA ASP A 56 -10.45 -5.58 18.93
C ASP A 56 -9.74 -6.72 18.21
N ILE A 57 -8.46 -6.95 18.54
CA ILE A 57 -7.62 -8.00 17.96
C ILE A 57 -7.39 -9.06 19.04
N GLU A 58 -8.09 -10.18 18.95
CA GLU A 58 -8.00 -11.28 19.93
C GLU A 58 -6.67 -12.05 19.80
N ASP A 59 -5.55 -11.47 20.25
CA ASP A 59 -4.24 -12.12 20.29
C ASP A 59 -3.68 -12.20 21.73
N LYS A 60 -3.40 -13.42 22.20
CA LYS A 60 -2.90 -13.66 23.57
C LYS A 60 -1.39 -13.40 23.73
N VAL A 61 -0.65 -13.33 22.63
CA VAL A 61 0.80 -13.20 22.60
C VAL A 61 1.19 -11.74 22.35
N ILE A 62 0.49 -11.07 21.45
CA ILE A 62 0.79 -9.69 21.07
C ILE A 62 0.09 -8.72 22.04
N ASN A 63 0.86 -8.21 22.99
CA ASN A 63 0.44 -7.16 23.92
C ASN A 63 1.18 -5.83 23.66
N HIS A 64 0.80 -4.77 24.38
CA HIS A 64 1.44 -3.46 24.25
C HIS A 64 2.96 -3.46 24.47
N SER A 65 3.49 -4.36 25.32
CA SER A 65 4.94 -4.45 25.56
C SER A 65 5.67 -4.96 24.32
N VAL A 66 5.10 -5.93 23.62
CA VAL A 66 5.62 -6.44 22.34
C VAL A 66 5.50 -5.37 21.25
N LEU A 67 4.33 -4.76 21.10
CA LEU A 67 4.10 -3.75 20.06
C LEU A 67 5.02 -2.53 20.17
N LYS A 68 5.34 -2.08 21.38
CA LYS A 68 6.30 -0.98 21.60
C LYS A 68 7.69 -1.29 21.06
N GLN A 69 8.10 -2.55 21.03
CA GLN A 69 9.39 -2.98 20.46
C GLN A 69 9.37 -2.96 18.93
N LEU A 70 8.17 -3.01 18.33
CA LEU A 70 7.94 -2.98 16.89
C LEU A 70 7.74 -1.54 16.36
N LYS A 71 8.18 -0.52 17.11
CA LYS A 71 8.07 0.88 16.67
C LYS A 71 8.75 1.05 15.32
N ASN A 72 8.14 1.85 14.44
CA ASN A 72 8.63 2.13 13.09
C ASN A 72 8.79 0.89 12.19
N LEU A 73 8.18 -0.24 12.54
CA LEU A 73 8.15 -1.42 11.67
C LEU A 73 6.83 -1.51 10.91
N LEU A 74 6.93 -1.96 9.66
CA LEU A 74 5.82 -2.42 8.84
C LEU A 74 5.90 -3.94 8.79
N ILE A 75 4.84 -4.62 9.21
CA ILE A 75 4.82 -6.07 9.39
C ILE A 75 3.64 -6.65 8.62
N ALA A 76 3.92 -7.46 7.61
CA ALA A 76 2.89 -8.17 6.86
C ALA A 76 2.29 -9.32 7.69
N ASP A 77 0.98 -9.51 7.57
CA ASP A 77 0.21 -10.64 8.09
C ASP A 77 0.43 -10.90 9.60
N LEU A 78 0.61 -9.83 10.37
CA LEU A 78 0.80 -9.91 11.82
C LEU A 78 -0.45 -10.42 12.53
N PHE A 79 -1.63 -10.07 12.03
CA PHE A 79 -2.92 -10.44 12.60
C PHE A 79 -3.84 -11.00 11.54
N ILE A 80 -4.68 -11.95 11.94
CA ILE A 80 -5.79 -12.42 11.11
C ILE A 80 -6.97 -11.47 11.33
N ILE A 81 -7.21 -10.57 10.37
CA ILE A 81 -8.30 -9.61 10.40
C ILE A 81 -9.27 -9.92 9.28
N GLU A 82 -10.47 -10.37 9.63
CA GLU A 82 -11.50 -10.75 8.66
C GLU A 82 -12.32 -9.56 8.16
N ASN A 83 -12.41 -8.49 8.97
CA ASN A 83 -13.28 -7.34 8.69
C ASN A 83 -12.48 -6.08 8.40
N LYS A 84 -12.91 -5.35 7.35
CA LYS A 84 -12.37 -4.04 7.02
C LYS A 84 -12.56 -3.06 8.20
N PRO A 85 -11.57 -2.20 8.49
CA PRO A 85 -11.73 -1.14 9.47
C PRO A 85 -12.88 -0.20 9.08
N LYS A 86 -13.69 0.20 10.07
CA LYS A 86 -14.86 1.08 9.85
C LYS A 86 -14.47 2.48 9.37
N ILE A 87 -13.30 2.95 9.80
CA ILE A 87 -12.78 4.27 9.47
C ILE A 87 -11.45 4.06 8.76
N THR A 88 -11.35 4.59 7.55
CA THR A 88 -10.13 4.53 6.74
C THR A 88 -9.85 5.86 6.07
N ILE A 89 -8.58 6.09 5.74
CA ILE A 89 -8.13 7.22 4.93
C ILE A 89 -7.28 6.74 3.75
N ASP A 90 -7.28 7.50 2.67
CA ASP A 90 -6.39 7.28 1.53
C ASP A 90 -5.04 7.95 1.84
N ILE A 91 -3.96 7.19 1.94
CA ILE A 91 -2.62 7.75 2.22
C ILE A 91 -1.75 7.86 0.98
N ALA A 92 -2.01 7.04 -0.04
CA ALA A 92 -1.38 7.15 -1.34
C ALA A 92 -2.36 6.72 -2.44
N THR A 93 -2.23 7.32 -3.61
CA THR A 93 -2.99 6.96 -4.80
C THR A 93 -2.05 6.85 -5.99
N TRP A 94 -2.29 5.86 -6.84
CA TRP A 94 -1.60 5.70 -8.11
C TRP A 94 -2.64 5.62 -9.21
N SER A 95 -2.34 6.26 -10.34
CA SER A 95 -3.07 6.09 -11.58
C SER A 95 -2.09 6.09 -12.74
N PHE A 96 -2.34 5.23 -13.73
CA PHE A 96 -1.51 5.20 -14.92
C PHE A 96 -1.52 6.57 -15.61
N SER A 97 -0.34 7.05 -16.04
CA SER A 97 -0.06 8.40 -16.57
C SER A 97 0.10 9.52 -15.53
N GLU A 98 -0.51 9.45 -14.36
CA GLU A 98 -0.28 10.46 -13.30
C GLU A 98 0.80 10.03 -12.30
N GLY A 99 1.04 8.72 -12.18
CA GLY A 99 2.00 8.14 -11.26
C GLY A 99 1.53 8.17 -9.81
N LEU A 100 2.47 7.93 -8.89
CA LEU A 100 2.19 7.88 -7.46
C LEU A 100 2.03 9.28 -6.84
N LYS A 101 0.91 9.49 -6.15
CA LYS A 101 0.62 10.65 -5.30
C LYS A 101 0.59 10.21 -3.85
N ILE A 102 1.43 10.81 -3.01
CA ILE A 102 1.52 10.53 -1.57
C ILE A 102 1.92 11.80 -0.81
N ASN A 103 1.29 12.05 0.34
CA ASN A 103 1.66 13.16 1.20
C ASN A 103 3.01 12.90 1.88
N LYS A 104 3.85 13.93 1.97
CA LYS A 104 5.18 13.81 2.63
C LYS A 104 5.09 13.41 4.10
N ILE A 105 4.05 13.89 4.78
CA ILE A 105 3.75 13.58 6.17
C ILE A 105 2.25 13.29 6.24
N ILE A 106 1.90 12.17 6.85
CA ILE A 106 0.53 11.78 7.14
C ILE A 106 0.25 12.13 8.61
N ASP A 107 -0.82 12.89 8.85
CA ASP A 107 -1.30 13.24 10.18
C ASP A 107 -2.55 12.43 10.49
N ILE A 108 -2.48 11.67 11.59
CA ILE A 108 -3.55 10.79 12.05
C ILE A 108 -4.08 11.19 13.44
N SER A 109 -3.81 12.42 13.88
CA SER A 109 -4.24 12.95 15.19
C SER A 109 -5.75 12.88 15.42
N ASN A 110 -6.55 12.96 14.36
CA ASN A 110 -8.01 12.89 14.42
C ASN A 110 -8.59 11.48 14.47
N PHE A 111 -7.74 10.44 14.49
CA PHE A 111 -8.18 9.04 14.52
C PHE A 111 -7.74 8.38 15.82
N GLU A 112 -8.45 7.34 16.22
CA GLU A 112 -8.18 6.55 17.44
C GLU A 112 -7.77 5.12 17.06
N GLY A 113 -7.03 4.46 17.96
CA GLY A 113 -6.54 3.09 17.76
C GLY A 113 -5.03 2.99 17.81
N GLU A 114 -4.53 1.91 18.41
CA GLU A 114 -3.12 1.63 18.63
C GLU A 114 -2.44 0.93 17.45
N ILE A 115 -3.21 0.29 16.57
CA ILE A 115 -2.71 -0.44 15.41
C ILE A 115 -3.15 0.26 14.14
N LEU A 116 -2.17 0.53 13.28
CA LEU A 116 -2.38 0.98 11.92
C LEU A 116 -2.42 -0.23 11.00
N LEU A 117 -3.46 -0.34 10.18
CA LEU A 117 -3.56 -1.34 9.11
C LEU A 117 -3.47 -0.66 7.74
N PHE A 118 -2.49 -1.04 6.96
CA PHE A 118 -2.31 -0.65 5.57
C PHE A 118 -2.84 -1.76 4.67
N TYR A 119 -3.64 -1.39 3.67
CA TYR A 119 -4.16 -2.34 2.70
C TYR A 119 -4.39 -1.68 1.33
N LEU A 120 -4.32 -2.49 0.28
CA LEU A 120 -4.48 -2.06 -1.11
C LEU A 120 -5.95 -2.13 -1.55
N GLU A 121 -6.43 -1.11 -2.25
CA GLU A 121 -7.63 -1.16 -3.10
C GLU A 121 -7.20 -0.94 -4.56
N VAL A 122 -7.74 -1.74 -5.48
CA VAL A 122 -7.45 -1.71 -6.91
C VAL A 122 -8.66 -1.19 -7.68
N PHE A 123 -8.40 -0.34 -8.67
CA PHE A 123 -9.42 0.33 -9.46
C PHE A 123 -9.12 0.23 -10.96
N HIS A 124 -10.17 0.21 -11.77
CA HIS A 124 -10.08 0.39 -13.22
C HIS A 124 -11.08 1.45 -13.66
N ASN A 125 -10.61 2.54 -14.28
CA ASN A 125 -11.44 3.67 -14.69
C ASN A 125 -12.30 4.26 -13.56
N ASN A 126 -11.75 4.29 -12.34
CA ASN A 126 -12.42 4.66 -11.08
C ASN A 126 -13.45 3.67 -10.55
N ASP A 127 -13.73 2.58 -11.25
CA ASP A 127 -14.54 1.49 -10.72
C ASP A 127 -13.67 0.62 -9.81
N PHE A 128 -14.19 0.31 -8.63
CA PHE A 128 -13.55 -0.62 -7.69
C PHE A 128 -13.50 -2.01 -8.33
N VAL A 129 -12.32 -2.62 -8.32
CA VAL A 129 -12.10 -3.98 -8.84
C VAL A 129 -12.01 -4.98 -7.69
N CYS A 130 -11.11 -4.74 -6.74
CA CYS A 130 -10.92 -5.58 -5.56
C CYS A 130 -10.02 -4.91 -4.51
N ASP A 131 -9.82 -5.56 -3.38
CA ASP A 131 -8.84 -5.16 -2.35
C ASP A 131 -8.20 -6.36 -1.66
N ALA A 132 -7.26 -6.08 -0.77
CA ALA A 132 -6.50 -7.09 -0.02
C ALA A 132 -7.34 -8.00 0.90
N PHE A 133 -8.59 -7.64 1.25
CA PHE A 133 -9.46 -8.50 2.05
C PHE A 133 -10.16 -9.56 1.21
N GLU A 134 -10.49 -9.23 -0.05
CA GLU A 134 -11.21 -10.12 -0.97
C GLU A 134 -10.25 -10.87 -1.89
N CYS A 135 -9.21 -10.18 -2.37
CA CYS A 135 -8.14 -10.72 -3.20
C CYS A 135 -6.86 -10.86 -2.36
N GLN A 136 -6.66 -12.05 -1.82
CA GLN A 136 -5.53 -12.38 -0.93
C GLN A 136 -4.15 -12.44 -1.63
N ASN A 137 -4.00 -11.79 -2.79
CA ASN A 137 -2.70 -11.62 -3.45
C ASN A 137 -1.81 -10.62 -2.71
N TRP A 138 -2.40 -9.72 -1.90
CA TRP A 138 -1.69 -8.68 -1.18
C TRP A 138 -1.90 -8.83 0.32
N SER A 139 -0.81 -9.00 1.06
CA SER A 139 -0.83 -9.09 2.51
C SER A 139 -1.38 -7.82 3.17
N LEU A 140 -2.00 -7.99 4.33
CA LEU A 140 -2.35 -6.88 5.21
C LEU A 140 -1.09 -6.44 5.96
N VAL A 141 -0.76 -5.14 5.95
CA VAL A 141 0.47 -4.64 6.57
C VAL A 141 0.16 -3.82 7.80
N PHE A 142 0.82 -4.11 8.92
CA PHE A 142 0.53 -3.52 10.21
C PHE A 142 1.69 -2.68 10.74
N SER A 143 1.37 -1.63 11.51
CA SER A 143 2.33 -0.89 12.32
C SER A 143 1.71 -0.52 13.66
N TYR A 144 2.52 -0.56 14.72
CA TYR A 144 2.14 0.03 16.00
C TYR A 144 2.16 1.56 15.91
N ARG A 145 1.08 2.24 16.33
CA ARG A 145 0.99 3.70 16.36
C ARG A 145 1.81 4.26 17.52
N PHE A 146 3.02 4.71 17.21
CA PHE A 146 3.93 5.33 18.20
C PHE A 146 3.79 6.86 18.29
N SER A 147 3.32 7.52 17.22
CA SER A 147 3.05 8.96 17.15
C SER A 147 1.81 9.22 16.30
N ASN A 148 1.33 10.47 16.29
CA ASN A 148 0.22 10.90 15.44
C ASN A 148 0.65 11.36 14.05
N ARG A 149 1.96 11.36 13.77
CA ARG A 149 2.51 11.75 12.48
C ARG A 149 3.57 10.76 12.04
N PHE A 150 3.56 10.44 10.77
CA PHE A 150 4.57 9.58 10.16
C PHE A 150 4.81 9.98 8.71
N PHE A 151 5.90 9.47 8.14
CA PHE A 151 6.10 9.50 6.70
C PHE A 151 6.14 8.08 6.15
N LEU A 152 5.69 7.94 4.91
CA LEU A 152 5.87 6.76 4.09
C LEU A 152 6.43 7.23 2.75
N LYS A 153 7.54 6.62 2.32
CA LYS A 153 8.22 7.02 1.10
C LYS A 153 8.70 5.80 0.34
N PHE A 154 8.52 5.86 -0.97
CA PHE A 154 8.97 4.86 -1.92
C PHE A 154 10.18 5.39 -2.68
N LYS A 155 11.21 4.55 -2.87
CA LYS A 155 12.39 4.88 -3.67
C LYS A 155 12.79 3.70 -4.53
N TRP A 156 12.77 3.89 -5.84
CA TRP A 156 13.25 2.89 -6.76
C TRP A 156 14.75 2.62 -6.56
N SER A 157 15.11 1.33 -6.46
CA SER A 157 16.49 0.88 -6.23
C SER A 157 17.01 0.00 -7.37
N GLY A 158 16.43 0.08 -8.56
CA GLY A 158 16.89 -0.60 -9.76
C GLY A 158 15.95 -1.72 -10.20
N ASP A 159 15.76 -2.72 -9.33
CA ASP A 159 14.93 -3.90 -9.57
C ASP A 159 13.74 -4.01 -8.62
N PHE A 160 13.76 -3.26 -7.52
CA PHE A 160 12.69 -3.21 -6.53
C PHE A 160 12.53 -1.80 -5.95
N CYS A 161 11.38 -1.57 -5.32
CA CYS A 161 11.09 -0.32 -4.65
C CYS A 161 11.39 -0.44 -3.14
N LYS A 162 12.22 0.46 -2.61
CA LYS A 162 12.48 0.53 -1.17
C LYS A 162 11.41 1.36 -0.49
N VAL A 163 10.85 0.80 0.58
CA VAL A 163 9.91 1.48 1.46
C VAL A 163 10.66 2.07 2.65
N TYR A 164 10.41 3.34 2.92
CA TYR A 164 10.90 4.03 4.11
C TYR A 164 9.70 4.50 4.93
N PHE A 165 9.66 4.08 6.18
CA PHE A 165 8.59 4.40 7.11
C PHE A 165 9.18 4.78 8.46
N SER A 166 8.67 5.84 9.06
CA SER A 166 8.94 6.17 10.46
C SER A 166 7.90 7.15 10.98
N PHE A 167 7.54 6.98 12.24
CA PHE A 167 6.89 8.03 13.01
C PHE A 167 7.84 9.21 13.23
N ILE A 168 7.24 10.39 13.39
CA ILE A 168 7.90 11.68 13.66
C ILE A 168 7.32 12.26 14.94
#